data_AF-A0A6J6SAJ0-F1
#
_entry.id   AF-A0A6J6SAJ0-F1
#
_cell.length_a   1.000
_cell.length_b   1.000
_cell.length_c   1.000
_cell.angle_alpha   90.00
_cell.angle_beta   90.00
_cell.angle_gamma   90.00
#
_symmetry.space_group_name_H-M   'P 1'
#
loop_
_entity.id
_entity.type
_entity.pdbx_description
1 polymer ?
#
loop_
_entity_poly.entity_id
_entity_poly.type
_entity_poly.pdbx_seq_one_letter_code
_entity_poly.pdbx_strand_id
1 'polypeptide(L)'
;MDETTCPRCGETDDLRGLRTPEAAPPDGANGTPARIRVHCGACGLDFPRPISRCRSCGGRDVATRRQLMTRHPRGTLLAVTGTREVRLCPRCDEAVIDPDRDTPVPEHYLSRFAHGAEEAAVLPPESVPETSAASRARRARRHPEPTRVVVAPPPVADSAQTPRAPQDPTVREAVAQLLLDPRGAEEQPGRALVMVLLGQELGPSTRMSALDRPETADRLRAWVTGLAGGPVPAEAAAAALRSFSDLCRDRGWVAQDLAAELR
;
A
#
# COMPACT_ATOMS: atom_id res chain seq x y z
N MET A 1 -17.24 13.85 14.00
CA MET A 1 -16.72 12.74 14.83
C MET A 1 -17.82 12.38 15.79
N ASP A 2 -18.15 11.10 15.96
CA ASP A 2 -19.10 10.72 17.02
C ASP A 2 -18.29 10.72 18.32
N GLU A 3 -18.27 11.87 18.98
CA GLU A 3 -17.58 12.08 20.24
C GLU A 3 -18.27 11.24 21.32
N THR A 4 -17.48 10.44 22.04
CA THR A 4 -18.02 9.55 23.08
C THR A 4 -18.06 10.33 24.37
N THR A 5 -19.25 10.47 24.97
CA THR A 5 -19.45 11.23 26.23
C THR A 5 -20.02 10.31 27.30
N CYS A 6 -19.57 10.47 28.56
CA CYS A 6 -20.12 9.73 29.68
C CYS A 6 -21.60 10.12 29.91
N PRO A 7 -22.54 9.15 29.88
CA PRO A 7 -23.96 9.45 30.03
C PRO A 7 -24.36 9.89 31.45
N ARG A 8 -23.46 9.77 32.44
CA ARG A 8 -23.74 10.13 33.84
C ARG A 8 -23.21 11.50 34.22
N CYS A 9 -21.97 11.82 33.87
CA CYS A 9 -21.32 13.06 34.30
C CYS A 9 -20.92 13.99 33.14
N GLY A 10 -21.14 13.60 31.88
CA GLY A 10 -20.78 14.42 30.73
C GLY A 10 -19.29 14.43 30.38
N GLU A 11 -18.46 13.64 31.07
CA GLU A 11 -17.02 13.52 30.82
C GLU A 11 -16.71 13.09 29.38
N THR A 12 -15.77 13.75 28.72
CA THR A 12 -15.32 13.47 27.34
C THR A 12 -13.86 13.07 27.27
N ASP A 13 -13.03 13.49 28.23
CA ASP A 13 -11.58 13.40 28.15
C ASP A 13 -11.04 12.17 28.90
N ASP A 14 -11.49 11.94 30.15
CA ASP A 14 -11.06 10.79 30.96
C ASP A 14 -11.92 9.54 30.71
N LEU A 15 -11.89 9.06 29.47
CA LEU A 15 -12.60 7.87 29.01
C LEU A 15 -11.61 6.78 28.58
N ARG A 16 -11.69 5.58 29.18
CA ARG A 16 -10.79 4.44 28.89
C ARG A 16 -11.55 3.30 28.23
N GLY A 17 -11.02 2.77 27.13
CA GLY A 17 -11.59 1.59 26.47
C GLY A 17 -11.19 0.28 27.16
N LEU A 18 -12.19 -0.51 27.58
CA LEU A 18 -12.02 -1.86 28.12
C LEU A 18 -12.48 -2.88 27.06
N ARG A 19 -11.58 -3.78 26.66
CA ARG A 19 -11.91 -4.93 25.81
C ARG A 19 -12.30 -6.08 26.72
N THR A 20 -13.57 -6.50 26.68
CA THR A 20 -14.00 -7.71 27.41
C THR A 20 -13.86 -8.94 26.52
N PRO A 21 -13.30 -10.06 27.03
CA PRO A 21 -13.17 -11.31 26.29
C PRO A 21 -14.53 -11.97 26.00
N GLU A 22 -15.55 -11.69 26.81
CA GLU A 22 -16.93 -12.20 26.65
C GLU A 22 -17.72 -11.55 25.50
N ALA A 23 -17.15 -10.57 24.81
CA ALA A 23 -17.84 -9.80 23.78
C ALA A 23 -17.65 -10.32 22.35
N ALA A 24 -16.98 -11.46 22.18
CA ALA A 24 -16.97 -12.20 20.93
C ALA A 24 -18.11 -13.24 20.97
N PRO A 25 -19.06 -13.25 20.02
CA PRO A 25 -20.00 -14.35 19.92
C PRO A 25 -19.24 -15.68 19.68
N PRO A 26 -19.71 -16.80 20.23
CA PRO A 26 -19.04 -18.10 20.15
C PRO A 26 -18.90 -18.63 18.71
N ASP A 27 -19.68 -18.07 17.78
CA ASP A 27 -19.65 -18.45 16.38
C ASP A 27 -18.89 -17.38 15.59
N GLY A 28 -17.65 -17.68 15.22
CA GLY A 28 -16.76 -16.86 14.38
C GLY A 28 -17.24 -16.65 12.93
N ALA A 29 -18.55 -16.68 12.69
CA ALA A 29 -19.17 -16.39 11.42
C ALA A 29 -19.71 -14.95 11.43
N ASN A 30 -19.13 -14.11 10.57
CA ASN A 30 -19.55 -12.74 10.26
C ASN A 30 -19.15 -11.66 11.26
N GLY A 31 -17.86 -11.29 11.26
CA GLY A 31 -17.40 -9.89 11.24
C GLY A 31 -17.87 -8.92 12.33
N THR A 32 -18.46 -9.40 13.43
CA THR A 32 -19.00 -8.53 14.48
C THR A 32 -17.87 -8.12 15.41
N PRO A 33 -17.48 -6.83 15.47
CA PRO A 33 -16.37 -6.41 16.32
C PRO A 33 -16.73 -6.62 17.79
N ALA A 34 -15.77 -7.11 18.57
CA ALA A 34 -15.89 -7.23 20.02
C ALA A 34 -16.47 -5.93 20.62
N ARG A 35 -17.51 -6.04 21.44
CA ARG A 35 -18.15 -4.90 22.10
C ARG A 35 -17.18 -4.25 23.09
N ILE A 36 -16.59 -3.13 22.68
CA ILE A 36 -15.72 -2.31 23.55
C ILE A 36 -16.61 -1.62 24.60
N ARG A 37 -16.29 -1.78 25.88
CA ARG A 37 -16.84 -0.97 26.97
C ARG A 37 -15.97 0.25 27.21
N VAL A 38 -16.56 1.33 27.69
CA VAL A 38 -15.90 2.59 28.03
C VAL A 38 -16.05 2.80 29.53
N HIS A 39 -14.92 2.95 30.22
CA HIS A 39 -14.83 3.30 31.63
C HIS A 39 -14.60 4.81 31.76
N CYS A 40 -15.45 5.51 32.50
CA CYS A 40 -15.24 6.91 32.82
C CYS A 40 -14.41 7.05 34.10
N GLY A 41 -13.21 7.64 34.00
CA GLY A 41 -12.34 7.85 35.17
C GLY A 41 -12.85 8.92 36.15
N ALA A 42 -13.71 9.84 35.70
CA ALA A 42 -14.30 10.88 36.55
C ALA A 42 -15.40 10.35 37.50
N CYS A 43 -16.29 9.45 37.01
CA CYS A 43 -17.43 8.95 37.81
C CYS A 43 -17.46 7.43 38.01
N GLY A 44 -16.49 6.71 37.45
CA GLY A 44 -16.36 5.26 37.55
C GLY A 44 -17.39 4.45 36.75
N LEU A 45 -18.22 5.10 35.92
CA LEU A 45 -19.26 4.40 35.17
C LEU A 45 -18.65 3.62 33.99
N ASP A 46 -18.94 2.32 33.93
CA ASP A 46 -18.71 1.50 32.75
C ASP A 46 -19.94 1.44 31.85
N PHE A 47 -19.85 1.98 30.65
CA PHE A 47 -20.94 1.97 29.67
C PHE A 47 -20.48 1.38 28.33
N PRO A 48 -21.36 0.73 27.55
CA PRO A 48 -20.99 0.27 26.23
C PRO A 48 -20.62 1.46 25.34
N ARG A 49 -19.58 1.31 24.49
CA ARG A 49 -19.31 2.34 23.48
C ARG A 49 -20.59 2.53 22.65
N PRO A 50 -21.07 3.77 22.45
CA PRO A 50 -22.26 4.00 21.65
C PRO A 50 -22.07 3.36 20.28
N ILE A 51 -23.07 2.58 19.86
CA ILE A 51 -23.12 2.01 18.52
C ILE A 51 -23.11 3.18 17.55
N SER A 52 -22.16 3.17 16.60
CA SER A 52 -22.06 4.18 15.55
C SER A 52 -23.42 4.34 14.88
N ARG A 53 -23.92 5.58 14.78
CA ARG A 53 -25.19 5.87 14.10
C ARG A 53 -24.90 6.40 12.72
N CYS A 54 -25.80 6.14 11.78
CA CYS A 54 -25.73 6.75 10.47
C CYS A 54 -25.77 8.27 10.61
N ARG A 55 -24.75 8.98 10.12
CA ARG A 55 -24.73 10.44 10.17
C ARG A 55 -25.78 11.12 9.30
N SER A 56 -26.36 10.40 8.34
CA SER A 56 -27.43 10.92 7.48
C SER A 56 -28.82 10.81 8.11
N CYS A 57 -29.16 9.67 8.73
CA CYS A 57 -30.53 9.42 9.24
C CYS A 57 -30.63 9.08 10.73
N GLY A 58 -29.50 8.96 11.44
CA GLY A 58 -29.45 8.56 12.84
C GLY A 58 -29.74 7.08 13.12
N GLY A 59 -30.00 6.28 12.07
CA GLY A 59 -30.25 4.84 12.17
C GLY A 59 -29.07 4.05 12.75
N ARG A 60 -29.37 2.90 13.35
CA ARG A 60 -28.36 2.01 13.96
C ARG A 60 -28.01 0.81 13.09
N ASP A 61 -28.83 0.53 12.08
CA ASP A 61 -28.61 -0.59 11.17
C ASP A 61 -27.40 -0.31 10.29
N VAL A 62 -26.52 -1.30 10.21
CA VAL A 62 -25.26 -1.20 9.48
C VAL A 62 -25.05 -2.46 8.64
N ALA A 63 -24.77 -2.25 7.35
CA ALA A 63 -24.26 -3.28 6.45
C ALA A 63 -22.76 -3.03 6.22
N THR A 64 -21.98 -4.09 6.06
CA THR A 64 -20.56 -4.01 5.71
C THR A 64 -20.36 -4.49 4.28
N ARG A 65 -19.61 -3.72 3.48
CA ARG A 65 -19.24 -4.08 2.11
C ARG A 65 -17.76 -3.82 1.85
N ARG A 66 -17.20 -4.55 0.88
CA ARG A 66 -15.84 -4.33 0.39
C ARG A 66 -15.83 -3.13 -0.54
N GLN A 67 -14.86 -2.25 -0.38
CA GLN A 67 -14.55 -1.16 -1.30
C GLN A 67 -13.15 -1.40 -1.86
N LEU A 68 -13.01 -1.31 -3.18
CA LEU A 68 -11.70 -1.39 -3.83
C LEU A 68 -10.91 -0.12 -3.54
N MET A 69 -9.62 -0.28 -3.29
CA MET A 69 -8.65 0.81 -3.28
C MET A 69 -7.89 0.74 -4.58
N THR A 70 -7.99 1.76 -5.41
CA THR A 70 -7.28 1.84 -6.69
C THR A 70 -6.23 2.94 -6.66
N ARG A 71 -5.15 2.71 -7.38
CA ARG A 71 -4.11 3.71 -7.58
C ARG A 71 -3.70 3.68 -9.04
N HIS A 72 -3.10 4.76 -9.51
CA HIS A 72 -2.43 4.80 -10.81
C HIS A 72 -0.95 4.42 -10.61
N PRO A 73 -0.55 3.15 -10.79
CA PRO A 73 0.86 2.81 -10.87
C PRO A 73 1.41 3.39 -12.18
N ARG A 74 2.08 4.54 -12.08
CA ARG A 74 2.84 5.23 -13.16
C ARG A 74 2.26 5.03 -14.57
N GLY A 75 1.40 5.94 -14.98
CA GLY A 75 0.73 5.94 -16.28
C GLY A 75 -0.74 6.27 -16.13
N THR A 76 -1.53 5.99 -17.16
CA THR A 76 -2.98 6.25 -17.21
C THR A 76 -3.84 5.05 -16.80
N LEU A 77 -3.22 3.92 -16.40
CA LEU A 77 -3.94 2.71 -16.02
C LEU A 77 -4.26 2.72 -14.51
N LEU A 78 -5.53 2.49 -14.18
CA LEU A 78 -6.00 2.21 -12.82
C LEU A 78 -5.66 0.76 -12.45
N ALA A 79 -4.98 0.56 -11.32
CA ALA A 79 -4.77 -0.76 -10.73
C ALA A 79 -5.37 -0.82 -9.33
N VAL A 80 -6.03 -1.94 -9.01
CA VAL A 80 -6.50 -2.24 -7.65
C VAL A 80 -5.28 -2.55 -6.77
N THR A 81 -5.08 -1.77 -5.71
CA THR A 81 -3.98 -1.97 -4.74
C THR A 81 -4.43 -2.71 -3.49
N GLY A 82 -5.74 -2.84 -3.26
CA GLY A 82 -6.28 -3.56 -2.12
C GLY A 82 -7.79 -3.40 -1.96
N THR A 83 -8.32 -3.91 -0.85
CA THR A 83 -9.72 -3.76 -0.45
C THR A 83 -9.80 -3.26 0.98
N ARG A 84 -10.79 -2.42 1.28
CA ARG A 84 -11.16 -2.04 2.65
C ARG A 84 -12.62 -2.34 2.91
N GLU A 85 -12.99 -2.54 4.17
CA GLU A 85 -14.40 -2.65 4.57
C GLU A 85 -15.00 -1.27 4.83
N VAL A 86 -16.20 -1.05 4.31
CA VAL A 86 -16.98 0.19 4.50
C VAL A 86 -18.31 -0.16 5.15
N ARG A 87 -18.66 0.64 6.16
CA ARG A 87 -19.97 0.59 6.82
C ARG A 87 -20.97 1.43 6.04
N LEU A 88 -22.10 0.85 5.72
CA LEU A 88 -23.18 1.45 4.94
C LEU A 88 -24.49 1.37 5.74
N CYS A 89 -25.34 2.38 5.61
CA CYS A 89 -26.67 2.40 6.17
C CYS A 89 -27.63 1.76 5.17
N PRO A 90 -28.36 0.68 5.52
CA PRO A 90 -29.32 0.03 4.62
C PRO A 90 -30.40 0.96 4.04
N ARG A 91 -30.69 2.08 4.72
CA ARG A 91 -31.71 3.06 4.28
C ARG A 91 -31.13 4.20 3.47
N CYS A 92 -29.90 4.64 3.77
CA CYS A 92 -29.31 5.81 3.10
C CYS A 92 -28.41 5.42 1.93
N ASP A 93 -27.75 4.27 2.04
CA ASP A 93 -26.79 3.75 1.07
C ASP A 93 -27.42 2.59 0.24
N GLU A 94 -28.75 2.55 0.12
CA GLU A 94 -29.47 1.44 -0.55
C GLU A 94 -28.99 1.22 -1.99
N ALA A 95 -28.68 2.29 -2.72
CA ALA A 95 -28.27 2.23 -4.13
C ALA A 95 -26.93 1.50 -4.35
N VAL A 96 -26.05 1.45 -3.34
CA VAL A 96 -24.77 0.73 -3.40
C VAL A 96 -24.81 -0.59 -2.64
N ILE A 97 -25.81 -0.80 -1.78
CA ILE A 97 -26.09 -2.10 -1.17
C ILE A 97 -26.94 -2.88 -2.18
N ASP A 98 -26.30 -3.37 -3.23
CA ASP A 98 -26.93 -4.41 -4.05
C ASP A 98 -26.98 -5.70 -3.19
N PRO A 99 -28.18 -6.24 -2.90
CA PRO A 99 -28.32 -7.48 -2.15
C PRO A 99 -27.88 -8.72 -2.96
N ASP A 100 -27.89 -8.65 -4.29
CA ASP A 100 -27.74 -9.82 -5.17
C ASP A 100 -26.35 -9.95 -5.80
N ARG A 101 -25.44 -8.99 -5.57
CA ARG A 101 -24.08 -9.02 -6.11
C ARG A 101 -23.01 -8.77 -5.06
N ASP A 102 -21.96 -9.57 -5.10
CA ASP A 102 -20.67 -9.32 -4.42
C ASP A 102 -19.86 -8.23 -5.15
N THR A 103 -20.55 -7.24 -5.74
CA THR A 103 -19.90 -6.14 -6.44
C THR A 103 -19.31 -5.21 -5.38
N PRO A 104 -18.00 -4.93 -5.43
CA PRO A 104 -17.40 -4.04 -4.46
C PRO A 104 -17.89 -2.62 -4.68
N VAL A 105 -18.01 -1.88 -3.58
CA VAL A 105 -18.32 -0.46 -3.58
C VAL A 105 -17.25 0.30 -4.37
N PRO A 106 -17.61 1.25 -5.24
CA PRO A 106 -16.64 2.08 -5.95
C PRO A 106 -15.76 2.88 -4.99
N GLU A 107 -14.48 3.09 -5.32
CA GLU A 107 -13.52 3.76 -4.41
C GLU A 107 -13.93 5.18 -4.02
N HIS A 108 -14.47 5.95 -4.97
CA HIS A 108 -14.88 7.34 -4.75
C HIS A 108 -16.20 7.47 -3.97
N TYR A 109 -16.90 6.36 -3.73
CA TYR A 109 -18.13 6.39 -2.95
C TYR A 109 -17.82 6.72 -1.48
N LEU A 110 -18.49 7.76 -0.98
CA LEU A 110 -18.44 8.16 0.42
C LEU A 110 -19.71 7.69 1.11
N SER A 111 -19.55 6.86 2.14
CA SER A 111 -20.67 6.30 2.88
C SER A 111 -21.47 7.37 3.62
N ARG A 112 -22.79 7.39 3.41
CA ARG A 112 -23.71 8.25 4.17
C ARG A 112 -23.76 7.88 5.65
N PHE A 113 -23.49 6.62 5.97
CA PHE A 113 -23.34 6.19 7.36
C PHE A 113 -22.23 6.95 8.08
N ALA A 114 -21.06 7.10 7.44
CA ALA A 114 -19.89 7.73 8.06
C ALA A 114 -19.79 9.25 7.83
N HIS A 115 -20.30 9.75 6.70
CA HIS A 115 -20.09 11.13 6.24
C HIS A 115 -21.36 11.99 6.19
N GLY A 116 -22.56 11.41 6.31
CA GLY A 116 -23.81 12.17 6.24
C GLY A 116 -24.26 12.47 4.80
N ALA A 117 -25.33 13.26 4.65
CA ALA A 117 -25.97 13.49 3.35
C ALA A 117 -25.25 14.51 2.47
N GLU A 118 -24.63 15.54 3.08
CA GLU A 118 -24.04 16.68 2.35
C GLU A 118 -22.75 16.29 1.60
N GLU A 119 -22.02 15.30 2.09
CA GLU A 119 -20.68 14.95 1.58
C GLU A 119 -20.68 13.66 0.74
N ALA A 120 -21.78 12.89 0.75
CA ALA A 120 -21.87 11.58 0.10
C ALA A 120 -22.20 11.61 -1.41
N ALA A 121 -22.34 12.80 -1.99
CA ALA A 121 -22.78 12.96 -3.36
C ALA A 121 -21.61 13.04 -4.35
N VAL A 122 -20.94 11.91 -4.61
CA VAL A 122 -20.23 11.72 -5.89
C VAL A 122 -20.36 10.25 -6.32
N LEU A 123 -21.52 9.90 -6.89
CA LEU A 123 -21.51 8.87 -7.93
C LEU A 123 -21.09 9.59 -9.21
N PRO A 124 -19.98 9.21 -9.87
CA PRO A 124 -19.67 9.74 -11.19
C PRO A 124 -20.83 9.37 -12.13
N PRO A 125 -21.14 10.24 -13.10
CA PRO A 125 -22.12 9.89 -14.13
C PRO A 125 -21.67 8.61 -14.82
N GLU A 126 -22.63 7.74 -15.12
CA GLU A 126 -22.45 6.61 -16.03
C GLU A 126 -21.90 7.13 -17.36
N SER A 127 -20.59 7.06 -17.53
CA SER A 127 -19.96 7.08 -18.85
C SER A 127 -19.17 5.80 -19.00
N VAL A 128 -19.92 4.74 -19.28
CA VAL A 128 -19.39 3.59 -20.02
C VAL A 128 -18.91 4.15 -21.35
N PRO A 129 -17.63 4.05 -21.74
CA PRO A 129 -17.30 4.17 -23.13
C PRO A 129 -17.85 2.90 -23.78
N GLU A 130 -18.97 3.05 -24.49
CA GLU A 130 -19.37 2.10 -25.52
C GLU A 130 -18.13 1.81 -26.35
N THR A 131 -17.64 0.58 -26.21
CA THR A 131 -16.59 0.06 -27.05
C THR A 131 -17.21 -0.12 -28.42
N SER A 132 -17.13 0.95 -29.22
CA SER A 132 -17.51 0.99 -30.62
C SER A 132 -16.90 -0.20 -31.34
N ALA A 133 -17.72 -1.22 -31.59
CA ALA A 133 -18.10 -1.77 -32.89
C ALA A 133 -17.04 -1.91 -34.01
N ALA A 134 -15.74 -1.83 -33.73
CA ALA A 134 -14.67 -1.91 -34.73
C ALA A 134 -13.66 -3.00 -34.37
N SER A 135 -14.12 -4.26 -34.30
CA SER A 135 -13.27 -5.46 -34.47
C SER A 135 -14.05 -6.76 -34.72
N ARG A 136 -15.38 -6.73 -34.84
CA ARG A 136 -16.19 -7.83 -35.38
C ARG A 136 -16.09 -7.91 -36.91
N ALA A 137 -14.88 -8.13 -37.42
CA ALA A 137 -14.66 -8.51 -38.82
C ALA A 137 -13.37 -9.31 -38.97
N ARG A 138 -13.19 -10.37 -38.17
CA ARG A 138 -12.22 -11.45 -38.43
C ARG A 138 -12.57 -12.70 -37.61
N ARG A 139 -13.80 -13.19 -37.79
CA ARG A 139 -14.20 -14.54 -37.36
C ARG A 139 -14.33 -15.41 -38.60
N ALA A 140 -13.27 -16.16 -38.92
CA ALA A 140 -13.38 -17.42 -39.64
C ALA A 140 -12.00 -18.08 -39.70
N ARG A 141 -11.72 -18.98 -38.75
CA ARG A 141 -11.40 -20.39 -39.06
C ARG A 141 -11.03 -21.17 -37.79
N ARG A 142 -11.80 -22.25 -37.61
CA ARG A 142 -11.50 -23.54 -36.97
C ARG A 142 -11.34 -23.58 -35.44
N HIS A 143 -12.42 -24.05 -34.82
CA HIS A 143 -12.36 -24.85 -33.59
C HIS A 143 -11.46 -26.09 -33.78
N PRO A 144 -10.77 -26.50 -32.71
CA PRO A 144 -10.80 -27.88 -32.25
C PRO A 144 -11.50 -28.00 -30.89
N GLU A 145 -12.03 -29.19 -30.65
CA GLU A 145 -12.83 -29.63 -29.49
C GLU A 145 -12.14 -29.49 -28.11
N PRO A 146 -12.92 -29.51 -27.01
CA PRO A 146 -12.38 -29.42 -25.66
C PRO A 146 -11.79 -30.76 -25.20
N THR A 147 -10.46 -30.87 -25.22
CA THR A 147 -9.75 -31.96 -24.52
C THR A 147 -9.86 -31.74 -23.01
N ARG A 148 -10.45 -32.71 -22.30
CA ARG A 148 -10.42 -32.84 -20.84
C ARG A 148 -8.98 -32.78 -20.34
N VAL A 149 -8.63 -31.73 -19.59
CA VAL A 149 -7.36 -31.66 -18.86
C VAL A 149 -7.52 -32.46 -17.57
N VAL A 150 -6.95 -33.67 -17.56
CA VAL A 150 -6.65 -34.41 -16.34
C VAL A 150 -5.56 -33.63 -15.59
N VAL A 151 -5.85 -33.22 -14.36
CA VAL A 151 -4.86 -32.59 -13.47
C VAL A 151 -3.85 -33.66 -13.06
N ALA A 152 -2.64 -33.58 -13.62
CA ALA A 152 -1.48 -34.29 -13.09
C ALA A 152 -0.93 -33.55 -11.85
N PRO A 153 -0.45 -34.26 -10.81
CA PRO A 153 0.18 -33.64 -9.66
C PRO A 153 1.48 -32.91 -10.06
N PRO A 154 1.90 -31.87 -9.32
CA PRO A 154 3.07 -31.08 -9.69
C PRO A 154 4.34 -31.94 -9.62
N PRO A 155 5.28 -31.79 -10.57
CA PRO A 155 6.59 -32.41 -10.45
C PRO A 155 7.37 -31.70 -9.34
N VAL A 156 7.94 -32.49 -8.44
CA VAL A 156 8.99 -32.06 -7.51
C VAL A 156 10.19 -31.68 -8.38
N ALA A 157 10.44 -30.39 -8.56
CA ALA A 157 11.58 -29.90 -9.32
C ALA A 157 12.71 -29.55 -8.35
N ASP A 158 13.75 -30.38 -8.42
CA ASP A 158 15.09 -30.15 -7.90
C ASP A 158 15.58 -28.73 -8.24
N SER A 159 16.04 -28.03 -7.21
CA SER A 159 16.62 -26.69 -7.33
C SER A 159 18.06 -26.78 -7.84
N ALA A 160 18.23 -27.00 -9.14
CA ALA A 160 19.48 -26.72 -9.83
C ALA A 160 19.35 -25.36 -10.54
N GLN A 161 19.77 -24.30 -9.85
CA GLN A 161 19.83 -22.94 -10.39
C GLN A 161 20.75 -22.88 -11.62
N THR A 162 20.18 -22.63 -12.78
CA THR A 162 20.95 -22.20 -13.96
C THR A 162 21.45 -20.76 -13.74
N PRO A 163 22.69 -20.40 -14.11
CA PRO A 163 23.21 -19.05 -13.94
C PRO A 163 22.36 -18.04 -14.73
N ARG A 164 21.69 -17.15 -14.00
CA ARG A 164 20.85 -16.09 -14.56
C ARG A 164 21.77 -15.01 -15.15
N ALA A 165 21.54 -14.62 -16.39
CA ALA A 165 22.22 -13.49 -17.04
C ALA A 165 22.23 -12.23 -16.14
N PRO A 166 23.24 -11.34 -16.24
CA PRO A 166 23.34 -10.16 -15.38
C PRO A 166 22.09 -9.31 -15.57
N GLN A 167 21.24 -9.31 -14.55
CA GLN A 167 20.06 -8.46 -14.52
C GLN A 167 20.56 -7.05 -14.27
N ASP A 168 20.42 -6.16 -15.26
CA ASP A 168 20.55 -4.71 -15.06
C ASP A 168 19.38 -4.26 -14.17
N PRO A 169 19.56 -4.16 -12.85
CA PRO A 169 18.45 -3.93 -11.94
C PRO A 169 18.05 -2.44 -11.99
N THR A 170 16.86 -2.14 -11.50
CA THR A 170 16.54 -0.76 -11.15
C THR A 170 17.31 -0.34 -9.90
N VAL A 171 17.53 0.97 -9.72
CA VAL A 171 18.16 1.54 -8.51
C VAL A 171 17.48 1.03 -7.23
N ARG A 172 16.14 0.93 -7.22
CA ARG A 172 15.41 0.39 -6.07
C ARG A 172 15.78 -1.06 -5.76
N GLU A 173 15.87 -1.90 -6.79
CA GLU A 173 16.24 -3.31 -6.63
C GLU A 173 17.70 -3.45 -6.22
N ALA A 174 18.60 -2.64 -6.80
CA ALA A 174 20.01 -2.59 -6.43
C ALA A 174 20.16 -2.18 -4.95
N VAL A 175 19.53 -1.09 -4.52
CA VAL A 175 19.55 -0.64 -3.12
C VAL A 175 19.01 -1.72 -2.18
N ALA A 176 17.89 -2.37 -2.53
CA ALA A 176 17.33 -3.45 -1.71
C ALA A 176 18.32 -4.64 -1.59
N GLN A 177 18.98 -5.03 -2.68
CA GLN A 177 19.99 -6.09 -2.66
C GLN A 177 21.23 -5.70 -1.84
N LEU A 178 21.65 -4.44 -1.91
CA LEU A 178 22.82 -3.94 -1.17
C LEU A 178 22.55 -3.80 0.33
N LEU A 179 21.31 -3.46 0.72
CA LEU A 179 20.89 -3.46 2.13
C LEU A 179 20.86 -4.87 2.74
N LEU A 180 20.68 -5.89 1.90
CA LEU A 180 20.69 -7.31 2.30
C LEU A 180 22.07 -7.96 2.13
N ASP A 181 23.08 -7.26 1.58
CA ASP A 181 24.41 -7.83 1.36
C ASP A 181 25.19 -7.88 2.68
N PRO A 182 25.62 -9.08 3.15
CA PRO A 182 26.38 -9.21 4.39
C PRO A 182 27.75 -8.52 4.33
N ARG A 183 28.31 -8.28 3.12
CA ARG A 183 29.54 -7.47 2.95
C ARG A 183 29.35 -6.00 3.29
N GLY A 184 28.10 -5.54 3.34
CA GLY A 184 27.71 -4.20 3.73
C GLY A 184 27.22 -4.07 5.17
N ALA A 185 27.20 -5.17 5.93
CA ALA A 185 26.65 -5.23 7.28
C ALA A 185 27.58 -4.67 8.36
N GLU A 186 28.83 -4.29 8.02
CA GLU A 186 29.67 -3.52 8.94
C GLU A 186 29.05 -2.14 9.19
N GLU A 187 28.69 -1.93 10.46
CA GLU A 187 27.75 -0.95 10.99
C GLU A 187 28.25 0.49 10.85
N GLN A 188 27.97 1.12 9.71
CA GLN A 188 28.00 2.58 9.64
C GLN A 188 26.62 3.11 10.03
N PRO A 189 26.49 3.82 11.17
CA PRO A 189 25.22 4.38 11.60
C PRO A 189 24.68 5.32 10.50
N GLY A 190 23.44 5.09 10.08
CA GLY A 190 22.79 5.88 9.03
C GLY A 190 23.01 5.37 7.59
N ARG A 191 23.80 4.31 7.35
CA ARG A 191 23.98 3.72 6.01
C ARG A 191 22.65 3.36 5.34
N ALA A 192 21.73 2.71 6.06
CA ALA A 192 20.43 2.35 5.53
C ALA A 192 19.61 3.57 5.09
N LEU A 193 19.65 4.64 5.89
CA LEU A 193 19.00 5.90 5.57
C LEU A 193 19.63 6.56 4.33
N VAL A 194 20.96 6.59 4.24
CA VAL A 194 21.66 7.11 3.06
C VAL A 194 21.29 6.35 1.80
N MET A 195 21.23 5.01 1.86
CA MET A 195 20.86 4.18 0.71
C MET A 195 19.43 4.44 0.24
N VAL A 196 18.50 4.68 1.17
CA VAL A 196 17.13 5.06 0.84
C VAL A 196 17.08 6.44 0.18
N LEU A 197 17.77 7.44 0.73
CA LEU A 197 17.82 8.79 0.17
C LEU A 197 18.51 8.81 -1.20
N LEU A 198 19.60 8.07 -1.35
CA LEU A 198 20.32 7.86 -2.61
C LEU A 198 19.40 7.25 -3.68
N GLY A 199 18.58 6.27 -3.30
CA GLY A 199 17.60 5.68 -4.21
C GLY A 199 16.53 6.66 -4.69
N GLN A 200 16.18 7.68 -3.89
CA GLN A 200 15.30 8.77 -4.32
C GLN A 200 16.02 9.72 -5.27
N GLU A 201 17.25 10.13 -4.94
CA GLU A 201 18.07 11.06 -5.74
C GLU A 201 18.36 10.51 -7.13
N LEU A 202 18.74 9.23 -7.22
CA LEU A 202 19.04 8.59 -8.50
C LEU A 202 17.80 8.21 -9.31
N GLY A 203 16.62 8.29 -8.69
CA GLY A 203 15.35 7.85 -9.25
C GLY A 203 15.17 6.32 -9.11
N PRO A 204 14.16 5.84 -8.37
CA PRO A 204 14.08 4.43 -7.97
C PRO A 204 13.84 3.45 -9.13
N SER A 205 13.40 3.93 -10.29
CA SER A 205 13.20 3.12 -11.50
C SER A 205 14.29 3.27 -12.54
N THR A 206 15.26 4.14 -12.31
CA THR A 206 16.42 4.28 -13.19
C THR A 206 17.15 2.94 -13.21
N ARG A 207 17.57 2.48 -14.39
CA ARG A 207 18.40 1.29 -14.53
C ARG A 207 19.82 1.59 -14.07
N MET A 208 20.51 0.63 -13.46
CA MET A 208 21.88 0.85 -12.99
C MET A 208 22.82 1.21 -14.16
N SER A 209 22.67 0.55 -15.31
CA SER A 209 23.43 0.87 -16.53
C SER A 209 23.28 2.33 -16.99
N ALA A 210 22.16 2.98 -16.68
CA ALA A 210 21.91 4.37 -17.07
C ALA A 210 22.70 5.38 -16.20
N LEU A 211 23.35 4.92 -15.12
CA LEU A 211 24.17 5.71 -14.22
C LEU A 211 25.63 5.81 -14.66
N ASP A 212 26.06 5.06 -15.68
CA ASP A 212 27.43 5.07 -16.24
C ASP A 212 27.75 6.32 -17.08
N ARG A 213 27.20 7.46 -16.67
CA ARG A 213 27.47 8.76 -17.29
C ARG A 213 28.31 9.60 -16.34
N PRO A 214 29.31 10.33 -16.85
CA PRO A 214 30.23 11.12 -16.03
C PRO A 214 29.50 12.16 -15.18
N GLU A 215 28.41 12.74 -15.67
CA GLU A 215 27.62 13.75 -14.95
C GLU A 215 26.94 13.18 -13.69
N THR A 216 26.82 11.84 -13.59
CA THR A 216 26.21 11.18 -12.43
C THR A 216 27.09 11.31 -11.20
N ALA A 217 28.42 11.23 -11.35
CA ALA A 217 29.36 11.38 -10.26
C ALA A 217 29.34 12.81 -9.70
N ASP A 218 29.35 13.82 -10.58
CA ASP A 218 29.26 15.24 -10.21
C ASP A 218 27.96 15.54 -9.44
N ARG A 219 26.84 15.01 -9.93
CA ARG A 219 25.53 15.17 -9.28
C ARG A 219 25.54 14.54 -7.89
N LEU A 220 26.09 13.34 -7.74
CA LEU A 220 26.17 12.64 -6.47
C LEU A 220 27.07 13.36 -5.46
N ARG A 221 28.18 13.95 -5.92
CA ARG A 221 29.04 14.80 -5.09
C ARG A 221 28.31 16.05 -4.59
N ALA A 222 27.61 16.74 -5.50
CA ALA A 222 26.81 17.92 -5.13
C ALA A 222 25.72 17.54 -4.12
N TRP A 223 25.07 16.39 -4.30
CA TRP A 223 24.10 15.86 -3.37
C TRP A 223 24.68 15.58 -1.97
N VAL A 224 25.83 14.88 -1.88
CA VAL A 224 26.50 14.63 -0.58
C VAL A 224 26.88 15.93 0.11
N THR A 225 27.35 16.92 -0.63
CA THR A 225 27.70 18.24 -0.09
C THR A 225 26.46 18.98 0.41
N GLY A 226 25.34 18.87 -0.30
CA GLY A 226 24.04 19.44 0.08
C GLY A 226 23.41 18.79 1.32
N LEU A 227 23.86 17.60 1.73
CA LEU A 227 23.43 16.96 2.98
C LEU A 227 24.10 17.56 4.23
N ALA A 228 25.08 18.46 4.07
CA ALA A 228 25.73 19.14 5.19
C ALA A 228 24.71 19.94 6.02
N GLY A 229 24.51 19.54 7.28
CA GLY A 229 23.50 20.12 8.18
C GLY A 229 22.18 19.35 8.27
N GLY A 230 22.05 18.23 7.54
CA GLY A 230 20.90 17.32 7.62
C GLY A 230 21.03 16.24 8.72
N PRO A 231 20.09 15.28 8.74
CA PRO A 231 20.07 14.19 9.74
C PRO A 231 21.20 13.16 9.55
N VAL A 232 21.96 13.26 8.46
CA VAL A 232 23.10 12.38 8.18
C VAL A 232 24.36 13.23 8.04
N PRO A 233 25.45 12.91 8.76
CA PRO A 233 26.75 13.54 8.56
C PRO A 233 27.24 13.35 7.12
N ALA A 234 27.77 14.42 6.50
CA ALA A 234 28.28 14.36 5.12
C ALA A 234 29.36 13.27 4.92
N GLU A 235 30.19 13.03 5.94
CA GLU A 235 31.20 11.96 5.91
C GLU A 235 30.58 10.56 5.86
N ALA A 236 29.50 10.32 6.61
CA ALA A 236 28.75 9.06 6.57
C ALA A 236 28.05 8.86 5.22
N ALA A 237 27.52 9.94 4.63
CA ALA A 237 26.95 9.90 3.29
C ALA A 237 28.01 9.59 2.22
N ALA A 238 29.19 10.21 2.30
CA ALA A 238 30.31 9.94 1.41
C ALA A 238 30.81 8.49 1.55
N ALA A 239 30.96 7.97 2.77
CA ALA A 239 31.36 6.60 3.03
C ALA A 239 30.37 5.58 2.45
N ALA A 240 29.08 5.79 2.69
CA ALA A 240 28.02 4.95 2.14
C ALA A 240 27.99 5.00 0.61
N LEU A 241 28.22 6.16 0.00
CA LEU A 241 28.28 6.29 -1.46
C LEU A 241 29.50 5.60 -2.08
N ARG A 242 30.68 5.65 -1.43
CA ARG A 242 31.85 4.86 -1.84
C ARG A 242 31.55 3.36 -1.80
N SER A 243 30.98 2.87 -0.69
CA SER A 243 30.58 1.47 -0.57
C SER A 243 29.51 1.07 -1.59
N PHE A 244 28.55 1.95 -1.88
CA PHE A 244 27.57 1.73 -2.94
C PHE A 244 28.25 1.58 -4.30
N SER A 245 29.16 2.49 -4.65
CA SER A 245 29.83 2.45 -5.94
C SER A 245 30.71 1.20 -6.10
N ASP A 246 31.43 0.79 -5.05
CA ASP A 246 32.26 -0.41 -5.08
C ASP A 246 31.41 -1.66 -5.30
N LEU A 247 30.32 -1.81 -4.53
CA LEU A 247 29.44 -2.97 -4.64
C LEU A 247 28.69 -3.04 -5.98
N CYS A 248 28.38 -1.89 -6.59
CA CYS A 248 27.78 -1.85 -7.93
C CYS A 248 28.79 -2.24 -9.01
N ARG A 249 30.06 -1.84 -8.87
CA ARG A 249 31.14 -2.20 -9.80
C ARG A 249 31.51 -3.67 -9.69
N ASP A 250 31.62 -4.20 -8.47
CA ASP A 250 31.87 -5.63 -8.21
C ASP A 250 30.81 -6.53 -8.85
N ARG A 251 29.57 -6.05 -8.93
CA ARG A 251 28.44 -6.73 -9.57
C ARG A 251 28.34 -6.50 -11.08
N GLY A 252 29.20 -5.65 -11.64
CA GLY A 252 29.19 -5.30 -13.06
C GLY A 252 27.96 -4.51 -13.49
N TRP A 253 27.29 -3.82 -12.56
CA TRP A 253 26.10 -3.01 -12.87
C TRP A 253 26.45 -1.63 -13.42
N VAL A 254 27.61 -1.12 -13.03
CA VAL A 254 28.20 0.14 -13.50
C VAL A 254 29.69 -0.09 -13.74
N ALA A 255 30.21 0.47 -14.83
CA ALA A 255 31.63 0.48 -15.15
C ALA A 255 32.37 1.63 -14.45
N GLN A 256 31.71 2.77 -14.26
CA GLN A 256 32.34 3.96 -13.69
C GLN A 256 32.41 3.93 -12.16
N ASP A 257 33.33 4.72 -11.60
CA ASP A 257 33.35 5.02 -10.17
C ASP A 257 32.44 6.21 -9.86
N LEU A 258 31.22 5.91 -9.41
CA LEU A 258 30.22 6.90 -9.04
C LEU A 258 30.65 7.76 -7.84
N ALA A 259 31.67 7.33 -7.10
CA ALA A 259 32.24 8.03 -5.96
C ALA A 259 33.69 8.49 -6.21
N ALA A 260 34.15 8.56 -7.46
CA ALA A 260 35.54 8.90 -7.81
C ALA A 260 36.04 10.18 -7.13
N GLU A 261 35.19 11.22 -7.10
CA GLU A 261 35.53 12.52 -6.56
C GLU A 261 35.36 12.65 -5.03
N LEU A 262 34.93 11.56 -4.37
CA LEU A 262 34.66 11.49 -2.93
C LEU A 262 35.63 10.56 -2.20
N ARG A 263 36.63 10.00 -2.88
CA ARG A 263 37.75 9.26 -2.27
C ARG A 263 38.86 10.23 -1.88
#